data_AF-A0A838AG81-F1
#
_entry.id   AF-A0A838AG81-F1
#
_cell.length_a   1.000
_cell.length_b   1.000
_cell.length_c   1.000
_cell.angle_alpha   90.00
_cell.angle_beta   90.00
_cell.angle_gamma   90.00
#
_symmetry.space_group_name_H-M   'P 1'
#
loop_
_entity.id
_entity.type
_entity.pdbx_description
1 polymer ?
#
loop_
_entity_poly.entity_id
_entity_poly.type
_entity_poly.pdbx_seq_one_letter_code
_entity_poly.pdbx_strand_id
1 'polypeptide(L)'
;MKVGRPSSDDHEKIRNKIENNYFKGLSVRNTAKLLNLNKNTVSVQYLKIEKERDIIIEDNFEKRVIKDKNDADKFYENLMDEIIIRKIIHEEKLEKIQLNKKTHSVYKLIMDIIQKCDTQLIELRIIKTNNYLTLSEAQIISNKIHSDRIKQ
;
A
#
# COMPACT_ATOMS: atom_id res chain seq x y z
N MET A 1 -32.68 -23.15 24.70
CA MET A 1 -31.91 -21.88 24.77
C MET A 1 -32.48 -20.92 23.74
N LYS A 2 -32.97 -19.74 24.14
CA LYS A 2 -33.40 -18.72 23.17
C LYS A 2 -32.17 -18.30 22.37
N VAL A 3 -32.23 -18.39 21.04
CA VAL A 3 -31.19 -17.93 20.13
C VAL A 3 -31.04 -16.42 20.36
N GLY A 4 -30.08 -16.04 21.20
CA GLY A 4 -29.93 -14.69 21.71
C GLY A 4 -29.44 -13.75 20.62
N ARG A 5 -30.00 -12.53 20.57
CA ARG A 5 -29.40 -11.43 19.81
C ARG A 5 -27.92 -11.31 20.22
N PRO A 6 -26.99 -11.08 19.28
CA PRO A 6 -25.60 -10.85 19.61
C PRO A 6 -25.46 -9.70 20.60
N SER A 7 -24.47 -9.78 21.49
CA SER A 7 -24.16 -8.68 22.41
C SER A 7 -23.68 -7.45 21.62
N SER A 8 -23.74 -6.25 22.24
CA SER A 8 -23.16 -5.03 21.66
C SER A 8 -21.70 -5.22 21.24
N ASP A 9 -20.94 -5.94 22.06
CA ASP A 9 -19.51 -6.17 21.87
C ASP A 9 -19.25 -7.14 20.71
N ASP A 10 -20.15 -8.10 20.48
CA ASP A 10 -20.09 -8.99 19.31
C ASP A 10 -20.42 -8.22 18.02
N HIS A 11 -21.36 -7.27 18.09
CA HIS A 11 -21.68 -6.41 16.96
C HIS A 11 -20.51 -5.51 16.57
N GLU A 12 -19.78 -4.95 17.55
CA GLU A 12 -18.60 -4.12 17.30
C GLU A 12 -17.43 -4.94 16.75
N LYS A 13 -17.17 -6.15 17.29
CA LYS A 13 -16.16 -7.06 16.74
C LYS A 13 -16.46 -7.46 15.30
N ILE A 14 -17.73 -7.73 14.98
CA ILE A 14 -18.16 -8.05 13.61
C ILE A 14 -17.97 -6.84 12.70
N ARG A 15 -18.34 -5.63 13.15
CA ARG A 15 -18.10 -4.38 12.41
C ARG A 15 -16.62 -4.19 12.12
N ASN A 16 -15.74 -4.32 13.10
CA ASN A 16 -14.29 -4.15 12.92
C ASN A 16 -13.71 -5.17 11.94
N LYS A 17 -14.21 -6.42 11.93
CA LYS A 17 -13.82 -7.43 10.94
C LYS A 17 -14.30 -7.07 9.53
N ILE A 18 -15.52 -6.56 9.39
CA ILE A 18 -16.06 -6.08 8.11
C ILE A 18 -15.26 -4.87 7.62
N GLU A 19 -14.94 -3.92 8.49
CA GLU A 19 -14.15 -2.73 8.19
C GLU A 19 -12.72 -3.11 7.76
N ASN A 20 -12.07 -4.04 8.46
CA ASN A 20 -10.77 -4.56 8.04
C ASN A 20 -10.82 -5.21 6.63
N ASN A 21 -11.85 -6.02 6.36
CA ASN A 21 -12.02 -6.65 5.04
C ASN A 21 -12.39 -5.63 3.95
N TYR A 22 -13.16 -4.60 4.29
CA TYR A 22 -13.43 -3.46 3.44
C TYR A 22 -12.13 -2.79 3.04
N PHE A 23 -11.28 -2.42 4.02
CA PHE A 23 -10.01 -1.79 3.73
C PHE A 23 -9.04 -2.69 2.96
N LYS A 24 -9.12 -4.02 3.13
CA LYS A 24 -8.37 -4.98 2.29
C LYS A 24 -8.90 -5.11 0.85
N GLY A 25 -9.95 -4.38 0.50
CA GLY A 25 -10.52 -4.39 -0.85
C GLY A 25 -11.33 -5.65 -1.18
N LEU A 26 -11.77 -6.40 -0.17
CA LEU A 26 -12.58 -7.59 -0.41
C LEU A 26 -14.00 -7.20 -0.84
N SER A 27 -14.53 -7.90 -1.85
CA SER A 27 -15.92 -7.70 -2.29
C SER A 27 -16.90 -8.08 -1.17
N VAL A 28 -18.09 -7.44 -1.17
CA VAL A 28 -19.18 -7.76 -0.23
C VAL A 28 -19.46 -9.26 -0.18
N ARG A 29 -19.36 -9.95 -1.33
CA ARG A 29 -19.56 -11.40 -1.45
C ARG A 29 -18.47 -12.20 -0.73
N ASN A 30 -17.20 -11.84 -0.91
CA ASN A 30 -16.08 -12.53 -0.29
C ASN A 30 -16.03 -12.28 1.21
N THR A 31 -16.27 -11.05 1.64
CA THR A 31 -16.39 -10.69 3.05
C THR A 31 -17.55 -11.42 3.73
N ALA A 32 -18.71 -11.52 3.09
CA ALA A 32 -19.85 -12.30 3.60
C ALA A 32 -19.52 -13.78 3.78
N LYS A 33 -18.84 -14.39 2.80
CA LYS A 33 -18.36 -15.80 2.89
C LYS A 33 -17.35 -15.98 4.02
N LEU A 34 -16.31 -15.13 4.09
CA LEU A 34 -15.22 -15.25 5.07
C LEU A 34 -15.70 -15.10 6.51
N LEU A 35 -16.68 -14.22 6.75
CA LEU A 35 -17.21 -13.95 8.08
C LEU A 35 -18.47 -14.77 8.40
N ASN A 36 -18.92 -15.62 7.47
CA ASN A 36 -20.18 -16.37 7.55
C ASN A 36 -21.39 -15.46 7.89
N LEU A 37 -21.50 -14.34 7.18
CA LEU A 37 -22.53 -13.32 7.36
C LEU A 37 -23.46 -13.21 6.14
N ASN A 38 -24.65 -12.64 6.36
CA ASN A 38 -25.53 -12.29 5.26
C ASN A 38 -24.89 -11.16 4.41
N LYS A 39 -24.93 -11.31 3.08
CA LYS A 39 -24.43 -10.34 2.11
C LYS A 39 -25.01 -8.93 2.32
N ASN A 40 -26.29 -8.83 2.66
CA ASN A 40 -26.96 -7.55 2.90
C ASN A 40 -26.40 -6.84 4.13
N THR A 41 -26.08 -7.60 5.19
CA THR A 41 -25.44 -7.04 6.39
C THR A 41 -24.09 -6.42 6.06
N VAL A 42 -23.26 -7.12 5.27
CA VAL A 42 -21.96 -6.61 4.83
C VAL A 42 -22.13 -5.38 3.93
N SER A 43 -23.10 -5.41 3.00
CA SER A 43 -23.36 -4.28 2.09
C SER A 43 -23.75 -3.01 2.84
N VAL A 44 -24.62 -3.12 3.86
CA VAL A 44 -25.04 -1.97 4.67
C VAL A 44 -23.86 -1.40 5.47
N GLN A 45 -22.98 -2.25 5.99
CA GLN A 45 -21.80 -1.78 6.72
C GLN A 45 -20.77 -1.11 5.80
N TYR A 46 -20.56 -1.62 4.59
CA TYR A 46 -19.71 -0.95 3.59
C TYR A 46 -20.20 0.47 3.29
N LEU A 47 -21.51 0.65 3.06
CA LEU A 47 -22.12 1.97 2.83
C LEU A 47 -21.98 2.90 4.04
N LYS A 48 -22.01 2.36 5.27
CA LYS A 48 -21.78 3.16 6.48
C LYS A 48 -20.33 3.63 6.57
N ILE A 49 -19.37 2.74 6.31
CA ILE A 49 -17.94 3.10 6.30
C ILE A 49 -17.68 4.18 5.25
N GLU A 50 -18.28 4.07 4.05
CA GLU A 50 -18.15 5.08 3.00
C GLU A 50 -18.68 6.46 3.44
N LYS A 51 -19.86 6.50 4.07
CA LYS A 51 -20.45 7.73 4.61
C LYS A 51 -19.64 8.34 5.75
N GLU A 52 -19.14 7.52 6.66
CA GLU A 52 -18.34 7.97 7.81
C GLU A 52 -16.96 8.52 7.41
N ARG A 53 -16.45 8.12 6.23
CA ARG A 53 -15.14 8.51 5.71
C ARG A 53 -15.20 9.56 4.60
N ASP A 54 -16.39 10.09 4.32
CA ASP A 54 -16.65 11.09 3.27
C ASP A 54 -16.14 10.65 1.88
N ILE A 55 -16.26 9.34 1.59
CA ILE A 55 -15.84 8.75 0.32
C ILE A 55 -16.94 8.97 -0.71
N ILE A 56 -16.69 9.84 -1.70
CA ILE A 56 -17.62 10.12 -2.80
C ILE A 56 -17.80 8.86 -3.66
N ILE A 57 -19.06 8.42 -3.81
CA ILE A 57 -19.44 7.25 -4.61
C ILE A 57 -19.62 7.70 -6.07
N GLU A 58 -18.53 7.79 -6.82
CA GLU A 58 -18.60 8.03 -8.27
C GLU A 58 -18.47 6.74 -9.10
N ASP A 59 -18.15 5.59 -8.49
CA ASP A 59 -17.98 4.33 -9.21
C ASP A 59 -18.18 3.07 -8.34
N ASN A 60 -18.31 1.90 -8.97
CA ASN A 60 -18.35 0.60 -8.28
C ASN A 60 -17.07 0.44 -7.41
N PHE A 61 -17.25 0.34 -6.08
CA PHE A 61 -16.19 0.17 -5.08
C PHE A 61 -15.08 -0.79 -5.51
N GLU A 62 -15.46 -1.94 -6.08
CA GLU A 62 -14.54 -2.97 -6.53
C GLU A 62 -13.63 -2.49 -7.67
N LYS A 63 -14.14 -1.69 -8.61
CA LYS A 63 -13.34 -1.10 -9.70
C LYS A 63 -12.35 -0.07 -9.18
N ARG A 64 -12.76 0.77 -8.21
CA ARG A 64 -11.87 1.75 -7.58
C ARG A 64 -10.71 1.09 -6.86
N VAL A 65 -10.99 0.07 -6.05
CA VAL A 65 -9.96 -0.73 -5.36
C VAL A 65 -8.95 -1.32 -6.35
N ILE A 66 -9.43 -1.90 -7.45
CA ILE A 66 -8.56 -2.47 -8.50
C ILE A 66 -7.69 -1.38 -9.13
N LYS A 67 -8.27 -0.22 -9.45
CA LYS A 67 -7.54 0.91 -10.02
C LYS A 67 -6.47 1.43 -9.06
N ASP A 68 -6.85 1.71 -7.82
CA ASP A 68 -5.93 2.23 -6.80
C ASP A 68 -4.79 1.24 -6.51
N LYS A 69 -5.08 -0.07 -6.52
CA LYS A 69 -4.06 -1.11 -6.42
C LYS A 69 -3.09 -1.07 -7.60
N ASN A 70 -3.60 -1.00 -8.83
CA ASN A 70 -2.75 -0.93 -10.02
C ASN A 70 -1.91 0.36 -10.06
N ASP A 71 -2.46 1.48 -9.62
CA ASP A 71 -1.75 2.77 -9.57
C ASP A 71 -0.64 2.73 -8.52
N ALA A 72 -0.89 2.10 -7.36
CA ALA A 72 0.13 1.90 -6.35
C ALA A 72 1.21 0.89 -6.76
N ASP A 73 0.85 -0.20 -7.44
CA ASP A 73 1.82 -1.17 -8.00
C ASP A 73 2.76 -0.47 -8.99
N LYS A 74 2.22 0.35 -9.90
CA LYS A 74 3.01 1.18 -10.82
C LYS A 74 3.90 2.18 -10.10
N PHE A 75 3.41 2.82 -9.04
CA PHE A 75 4.19 3.75 -8.24
C PHE A 75 5.41 3.05 -7.61
N TYR A 76 5.22 1.88 -7.00
CA TYR A 76 6.32 1.11 -6.41
C TYR A 76 7.31 0.59 -7.45
N GLU A 77 6.85 0.21 -8.65
CA GLU A 77 7.72 -0.16 -9.77
C GLU A 77 8.60 1.01 -10.20
N ASN A 78 8.02 2.18 -10.46
CA ASN A 78 8.78 3.38 -10.82
C ASN A 78 9.81 3.76 -9.74
N LEU A 79 9.44 3.64 -8.46
CA LEU A 79 10.34 3.93 -7.35
C LEU A 79 11.50 2.94 -7.26
N MET A 80 11.24 1.64 -7.49
CA MET A 80 12.30 0.62 -7.55
C MET A 80 13.27 0.88 -8.71
N ASP A 81 12.74 1.21 -9.90
CA ASP A 81 13.56 1.51 -11.07
C ASP A 81 14.47 2.72 -10.83
N GLU A 82 13.95 3.78 -10.20
CA GLU A 82 14.75 4.95 -9.83
C GLU A 82 15.93 4.58 -8.91
N ILE A 83 15.69 3.75 -7.89
CA ILE A 83 16.74 3.31 -6.96
C ILE A 83 17.78 2.44 -7.67
N ILE A 84 17.36 1.57 -8.59
CA ILE A 84 18.27 0.73 -9.39
C ILE A 84 19.19 1.60 -10.26
N ILE A 85 18.63 2.61 -10.95
CA ILE A 85 19.42 3.53 -11.78
C ILE A 85 20.47 4.26 -10.93
N ARG A 86 20.08 4.77 -9.76
CA ARG A 86 21.01 5.44 -8.83
C ARG A 86 22.14 4.50 -8.41
N LYS A 87 21.82 3.24 -8.07
CA LYS A 87 22.81 2.23 -7.71
C LYS A 87 23.83 2.02 -8.83
N ILE A 88 23.38 1.81 -10.07
CA ILE A 88 24.25 1.61 -11.25
C ILE A 88 25.20 2.81 -11.43
N ILE A 89 24.68 4.05 -11.38
CA ILE A 89 25.50 5.27 -11.50
C ILE A 89 26.59 5.32 -10.43
N HIS A 90 26.28 4.88 -9.20
CA HIS A 90 27.25 4.88 -8.10
C HIS A 90 28.29 3.77 -8.22
N GLU A 91 27.91 2.59 -8.71
CA GLU A 91 28.83 1.49 -9.04
C GLU A 91 29.80 1.90 -10.15
N GLU A 92 29.32 2.49 -11.25
CA GLU A 92 30.17 3.00 -12.34
C GLU A 92 31.15 4.09 -11.86
N LYS A 93 30.74 4.93 -10.91
CA LYS A 93 31.63 5.93 -10.29
C LYS A 93 32.72 5.26 -9.46
N LEU A 94 32.40 4.17 -8.77
CA LEU A 94 33.36 3.42 -7.94
C LEU A 94 34.48 2.81 -8.79
N GLU A 95 34.13 2.22 -9.93
CA GLU A 95 35.09 1.58 -10.85
C GLU A 95 36.14 2.54 -11.42
N LYS A 96 35.81 3.84 -11.50
CA LYS A 96 36.68 4.88 -12.07
C LYS A 96 37.67 5.46 -11.06
N ILE A 97 37.61 5.09 -9.77
CA ILE A 97 38.43 5.69 -8.71
C ILE A 97 39.77 4.96 -8.56
N GLN A 98 40.88 5.70 -8.66
CA GLN A 98 42.21 5.21 -8.28
C GLN A 98 42.45 5.35 -6.77
N LEU A 99 43.08 4.36 -6.13
CA LEU A 99 43.26 4.32 -4.68
C LEU A 99 44.45 5.17 -4.19
N ASN A 100 44.14 6.12 -3.30
CA ASN A 100 45.04 6.96 -2.51
C ASN A 100 44.32 7.32 -1.17
N LYS A 101 45.01 7.97 -0.22
CA LYS A 101 44.41 8.30 1.10
C LYS A 101 43.17 9.19 1.03
N LYS A 102 43.07 10.12 0.07
CA LYS A 102 41.90 11.00 -0.11
C LYS A 102 40.76 10.30 -0.85
N THR A 103 41.06 9.32 -1.70
CA THR A 103 40.02 8.56 -2.42
C THR A 103 39.41 7.47 -1.58
N HIS A 104 40.04 7.04 -0.49
CA HIS A 104 39.42 6.11 0.47
C HIS A 104 38.13 6.68 1.09
N SER A 105 38.10 7.97 1.46
CA SER A 105 36.88 8.59 1.99
C SER A 105 35.77 8.70 0.94
N VAL A 106 36.13 8.97 -0.32
CA VAL A 106 35.18 9.01 -1.44
C VAL A 106 34.63 7.61 -1.72
N TYR A 107 35.49 6.59 -1.73
CA TYR A 107 35.12 5.19 -1.89
C TYR A 107 34.12 4.75 -0.81
N LYS A 108 34.44 5.03 0.47
CA LYS A 108 33.55 4.71 1.59
C LYS A 108 32.17 5.36 1.41
N LEU A 109 32.13 6.66 1.07
CA LEU A 109 30.88 7.38 0.84
C LEU A 109 30.03 6.73 -0.26
N ILE A 110 30.64 6.34 -1.38
CA ILE A 110 29.93 5.69 -2.49
C ILE A 110 29.41 4.30 -2.06
N MET A 111 30.21 3.53 -1.35
CA MET A 111 29.80 2.22 -0.81
C MET A 111 28.62 2.35 0.17
N ASP A 112 28.65 3.34 1.07
CA ASP A 112 27.55 3.61 2.01
C ASP A 112 26.25 3.95 1.26
N ILE A 113 26.33 4.69 0.14
CA ILE A 113 25.18 4.98 -0.72
C ILE A 113 24.63 3.72 -1.39
N ILE A 114 25.49 2.87 -1.94
CA ILE A 114 25.09 1.59 -2.58
C ILE A 114 24.35 0.70 -1.56
N GLN A 115 24.90 0.55 -0.35
CA GLN A 115 24.26 -0.21 0.72
C GLN A 115 22.88 0.35 1.11
N LYS A 116 22.74 1.68 1.12
CA LYS A 116 21.46 2.33 1.37
C LYS A 116 20.45 2.02 0.27
N CYS A 117 20.85 2.07 -1.00
CA CYS A 117 20.00 1.66 -2.12
C CYS A 117 19.54 0.20 -1.99
N ASP A 118 20.44 -0.72 -1.64
CA ASP A 118 20.09 -2.14 -1.43
C ASP A 118 19.07 -2.34 -0.32
N THR A 119 19.23 -1.63 0.80
CA THR A 119 18.27 -1.67 1.92
C THR A 119 16.89 -1.21 1.48
N GLN A 120 16.80 -0.08 0.76
CA GLN A 120 15.54 0.46 0.26
C GLN A 120 14.87 -0.48 -0.75
N LEU A 121 15.63 -1.17 -1.60
CA LEU A 121 15.09 -2.17 -2.54
C LEU A 121 14.50 -3.38 -1.79
N ILE A 122 15.16 -3.85 -0.73
CA ILE A 122 14.64 -4.94 0.10
C ILE A 122 13.33 -4.52 0.77
N GLU A 123 13.29 -3.32 1.38
CA GLU A 123 12.08 -2.78 2.01
C GLU A 123 10.91 -2.68 1.03
N LEU A 124 11.14 -2.13 -0.17
CA LEU A 124 10.11 -2.02 -1.20
C LEU A 124 9.64 -3.38 -1.71
N ARG A 125 10.53 -4.36 -1.85
CA ARG A 125 10.15 -5.75 -2.19
C ARG A 125 9.27 -6.36 -1.11
N ILE A 126 9.60 -6.17 0.17
CA ILE A 126 8.79 -6.64 1.31
C ILE A 126 7.41 -5.98 1.30
N ILE A 127 7.33 -4.68 1.03
CA ILE A 127 6.05 -3.96 0.91
C ILE A 127 5.24 -4.52 -0.26
N LYS A 128 5.86 -4.75 -1.43
CA LYS A 128 5.17 -5.31 -2.61
C LYS A 128 4.71 -6.75 -2.39
N THR A 129 5.47 -7.58 -1.68
CA THR A 129 5.07 -8.97 -1.37
C THR A 129 4.05 -9.07 -0.24
N ASN A 130 4.05 -8.15 0.72
CA ASN A 130 3.14 -8.18 1.86
C ASN A 130 1.80 -7.47 1.63
N ASN A 131 1.61 -6.72 0.54
CA ASN A 131 0.42 -5.88 0.39
C ASN A 131 -0.72 -6.48 -0.45
N TYR A 132 -1.79 -6.82 0.26
CA TYR A 132 -3.06 -6.12 0.03
C TYR A 132 -2.89 -4.71 0.62
N LEU A 133 -2.57 -3.70 -0.20
CA LEU A 133 -2.64 -2.30 0.24
C LEU A 133 -4.02 -2.06 0.83
N THR A 134 -4.08 -1.47 2.03
CA THR A 134 -5.37 -1.02 2.53
C THR A 134 -5.88 0.14 1.67
N LEU A 135 -7.18 0.27 1.48
CA LEU A 135 -7.80 1.38 0.75
C LEU A 135 -7.37 2.75 1.28
N SER A 136 -7.15 2.88 2.58
CA SER A 136 -6.61 4.10 3.18
C SER A 136 -5.21 4.42 2.66
N GLU A 137 -4.33 3.41 2.57
CA GLU A 137 -2.97 3.60 2.06
C GLU A 137 -2.98 3.86 0.55
N ALA A 138 -3.80 3.12 -0.21
CA ALA A 138 -3.94 3.31 -1.64
C ALA A 138 -4.49 4.71 -1.97
N GLN A 139 -5.44 5.21 -1.18
CA GLN A 139 -6.00 6.55 -1.34
C GLN A 139 -5.02 7.66 -0.93
N ILE A 140 -4.23 7.48 0.15
CA ILE A 140 -3.15 8.40 0.51
C ILE A 140 -2.10 8.49 -0.62
N ILE A 141 -1.72 7.35 -1.21
CA ILE A 141 -0.78 7.29 -2.33
C ILE A 141 -1.37 7.95 -3.58
N SER A 142 -2.61 7.63 -3.94
CA SER A 142 -3.33 8.23 -5.08
C SER A 142 -3.41 9.75 -4.97
N ASN A 143 -3.72 10.27 -3.78
CA ASN A 143 -3.76 11.70 -3.50
C ASN A 143 -2.38 12.36 -3.65
N LYS A 144 -1.31 11.69 -3.18
CA LYS A 144 0.07 12.18 -3.38
C LYS A 144 0.43 12.26 -4.87
N ILE A 145 0.17 11.20 -5.62
CA ILE A 145 0.40 11.15 -7.08
C ILE A 145 -0.34 12.27 -7.80
N HIS A 146 -1.60 12.52 -7.46
CA HIS A 146 -2.37 13.62 -8.05
C HIS A 146 -1.79 15.00 -7.69
N SER A 147 -1.38 15.20 -6.43
CA SER A 147 -0.80 16.47 -5.99
C SER A 147 0.55 16.78 -6.66
N ASP A 148 1.35 15.76 -6.96
CA ASP A 148 2.66 15.93 -7.61
C ASP A 148 2.52 16.20 -9.11
N ARG A 149 1.48 15.65 -9.77
CA ARG A 149 1.16 15.93 -11.18
C ARG A 149 0.64 17.35 -11.44
N ILE A 150 -0.04 17.96 -10.46
CA ILE A 150 -0.57 19.33 -10.58
C ILE A 150 0.55 20.38 -10.40
N LYS A 151 1.68 20.00 -9.80
CA LYS A 151 2.83 20.89 -9.54
C LYS A 151 3.89 20.89 -10.65
N GLN A 152 3.76 20.03 -11.66
CA GLN A 152 4.59 20.01 -12.87
C GLN A 152 3.91 20.78 -13.99
#